data_AF-A0A063YPN7-F1
#
_entry.id   AF-A0A063YPN7-F1
#
_cell.length_a   1.000
_cell.length_b   1.000
_cell.length_c   1.000
_cell.angle_alpha   90.00
_cell.angle_beta   90.00
_cell.angle_gamma   90.00
#
_symmetry.space_group_name_H-M   'P 1'
#
loop_
_entity.id
_entity.type
_entity.pdbx_description
1 polymer ?
#
loop_
_entity_poly.entity_id
_entity_poly.type
_entity_poly.pdbx_seq_one_letter_code
_entity_poly.pdbx_strand_id
1 'polypeptide(L)'
;MWHVFSQYTLIFLLLIVIAVPLGKYLYVAFFEKGKIDRFFSPIEAVIYRLSGIRSLEEMTWKSYCTALLIVNAALLGISYGLLRIQHYLPLNGAKVENMEPTLTFNTVVSFMTNTNLQHYSGESGLSILSQMLFVTMMMFTSAATGLTVATALIRALSKKGKTIGNFYQDFVRANVRVLLPLSVIVTILLVAFGVPQTFLARMAVSTLEGGTQTLALGPVASLESIKHLGTNGGGFFGANSSHPFENPHPFTNVIEMLSMWCIPAALPFTYGHAVKNRKQGWVLFATMFVLFVMMLGVVYNAEQSGNPLVGKSGFAADQGNMEGKEVRFGIPLSSLFTAITTAATTGSVNNMHDSLTPIGGLVPLALMMLNNVFGGDGVGFVNIMMYAMIAVFLSGLMVGRTPEFLGRKIEPKEMKLIVIALLLHPLIILAPSAIALMTHMGTEAISNPGFHGISQVVYEYTSSAANNGSGFEGLKDNTAFWNISTGVVMLLGRYVSIIAMLAVAGSLVGKQPVPETIGTFRTDTATFGVILFGTVFIIGALTFFPVLILGPVAEYLTIR
;
A
#
# COMPACT_ATOMS: atom_id res chain seq x y z
N MET A 1 19.43 -21.95 -6.67
CA MET A 1 18.13 -21.84 -7.37
C MET A 1 17.03 -22.72 -6.77
N TRP A 2 17.18 -24.04 -6.60
CA TRP A 2 16.11 -24.91 -6.07
C TRP A 2 15.57 -24.50 -4.69
N HIS A 3 16.45 -24.12 -3.75
CA HIS A 3 16.04 -23.66 -2.42
C HIS A 3 15.19 -22.39 -2.47
N VAL A 4 15.55 -21.42 -3.32
CA VAL A 4 14.81 -20.16 -3.51
C VAL A 4 13.41 -20.43 -4.06
N PHE A 5 13.31 -21.26 -5.10
CA PHE A 5 12.03 -21.63 -5.67
C PHE A 5 11.11 -22.32 -4.65
N SER A 6 11.68 -23.24 -3.84
CA SER A 6 10.93 -23.91 -2.78
C SER A 6 10.43 -22.95 -1.70
N GLN A 7 11.24 -21.96 -1.33
CA GLN A 7 10.91 -20.94 -0.35
C GLN A 7 9.77 -20.04 -0.83
N TYR A 8 9.85 -19.52 -2.06
CA TYR A 8 8.78 -18.70 -2.64
C TYR A 8 7.48 -19.49 -2.78
N THR A 9 7.57 -20.74 -3.26
CA THR A 9 6.40 -21.61 -3.39
C THR A 9 5.71 -21.82 -2.04
N LEU A 10 6.48 -22.07 -0.96
CA LEU A 10 5.92 -22.22 0.38
C LEU A 10 5.20 -20.96 0.85
N ILE A 11 5.80 -19.78 0.67
CA ILE A 11 5.19 -18.50 1.06
C ILE A 11 3.90 -18.24 0.28
N PHE A 12 3.88 -18.52 -1.03
CA PHE A 12 2.67 -18.36 -1.86
C PHE A 12 1.57 -19.35 -1.47
N LEU A 13 1.91 -20.59 -1.12
CA LEU A 13 0.95 -21.56 -0.61
C LEU A 13 0.35 -21.09 0.72
N LEU A 14 1.18 -20.59 1.64
CA LEU A 14 0.71 -20.01 2.90
C LEU A 14 -0.22 -18.81 2.66
N LEU A 15 0.13 -17.92 1.73
CA LEU A 15 -0.72 -16.80 1.33
C LEU A 15 -2.10 -17.30 0.87
N ILE A 16 -2.16 -18.29 -0.03
CA ILE A 16 -3.44 -18.81 -0.55
C ILE A 16 -4.26 -19.45 0.58
N VAL A 17 -3.60 -20.22 1.45
CA VAL A 17 -4.24 -20.85 2.62
C VAL A 17 -4.84 -19.83 3.58
N ILE A 18 -4.27 -18.62 3.68
CA ILE A 18 -4.78 -17.53 4.53
C ILE A 18 -5.83 -16.70 3.77
N ALA A 19 -5.52 -16.26 2.54
CA ALA A 19 -6.31 -15.30 1.79
C ALA A 19 -7.68 -15.84 1.37
N VAL A 20 -7.78 -17.13 1.02
CA VAL A 20 -9.07 -17.74 0.62
C VAL A 20 -10.09 -17.76 1.78
N PRO A 21 -9.78 -18.32 2.97
CA PRO A 21 -10.71 -18.26 4.10
C PRO A 21 -10.89 -16.84 4.62
N LEU A 22 -9.86 -15.98 4.58
CA LEU A 22 -9.98 -14.58 4.96
C LEU A 22 -10.96 -13.83 4.03
N GLY A 23 -10.95 -14.10 2.72
CA GLY A 23 -11.90 -13.49 1.78
C GLY A 23 -13.36 -13.90 2.08
N LYS A 24 -13.57 -15.16 2.48
CA LYS A 24 -14.88 -15.59 2.98
C LYS A 24 -15.25 -14.89 4.29
N TYR A 25 -14.29 -14.75 5.21
CA TYR A 25 -14.51 -14.05 6.48
C TYR A 25 -14.87 -12.57 6.26
N LEU A 26 -14.15 -11.85 5.41
CA LEU A 26 -14.44 -10.45 5.05
C LEU A 26 -15.84 -10.32 4.45
N TYR A 27 -16.23 -11.25 3.57
CA TYR A 27 -17.59 -11.28 3.04
C TYR A 27 -18.63 -11.42 4.17
N VAL A 28 -18.44 -12.33 5.12
CA VAL A 28 -19.34 -12.47 6.29
C VAL A 28 -19.30 -11.22 7.18
N ALA A 29 -18.12 -10.65 7.43
CA ALA A 29 -17.92 -9.51 8.32
C ALA A 29 -18.65 -8.24 7.85
N PHE A 30 -18.70 -8.02 6.53
CA PHE A 30 -19.24 -6.79 5.94
C PHE A 30 -20.61 -6.94 5.27
N PHE A 31 -21.00 -8.14 4.84
CA PHE A 31 -22.18 -8.34 3.99
C PHE A 31 -23.27 -9.22 4.63
N GLU A 32 -22.93 -10.08 5.58
CA GLU A 32 -23.90 -10.98 6.21
C GLU A 32 -24.22 -10.58 7.65
N LYS A 33 -25.45 -10.88 8.08
CA LYS A 33 -25.82 -10.89 9.50
C LYS A 33 -25.69 -12.33 9.99
N GLY A 34 -25.05 -12.57 11.12
CA GLY A 34 -24.77 -13.94 11.54
C GLY A 34 -24.09 -14.11 12.89
N LYS A 35 -23.49 -15.28 13.09
CA LYS A 35 -22.95 -15.72 14.39
C LYS A 35 -21.87 -14.78 14.95
N ILE A 36 -21.06 -14.16 14.09
CA ILE A 36 -20.01 -13.23 14.51
C ILE A 36 -20.58 -11.95 15.14
N ASP A 37 -21.81 -11.55 14.78
CA ASP A 37 -22.47 -10.37 15.35
C ASP A 37 -22.70 -10.54 16.85
N ARG A 38 -22.92 -11.77 17.33
CA ARG A 38 -23.10 -12.04 18.77
C ARG A 38 -21.89 -11.58 19.59
N PHE A 39 -20.69 -11.63 19.01
CA PHE A 39 -19.46 -11.21 19.67
C PHE A 39 -19.15 -9.73 19.43
N PHE A 40 -19.24 -9.26 18.17
CA PHE A 40 -18.79 -7.91 17.82
C PHE A 40 -19.86 -6.82 18.00
N SER A 41 -21.14 -7.12 17.83
CA SER A 41 -22.20 -6.11 17.92
C SER A 41 -22.30 -5.39 19.26
N PRO A 42 -22.07 -6.03 20.43
CA PRO A 42 -22.02 -5.30 21.71
C PRO A 42 -20.91 -4.24 21.74
N ILE A 43 -19.72 -4.58 21.20
CA ILE A 43 -18.57 -3.66 21.14
C ILE A 43 -18.88 -2.51 20.18
N GLU A 44 -19.40 -2.82 19.00
CA GLU A 44 -19.83 -1.83 18.01
C GLU A 44 -20.91 -0.89 18.56
N ALA A 45 -21.88 -1.41 19.31
CA ALA A 45 -22.96 -0.62 19.89
C ALA A 45 -22.44 0.41 20.89
N VAL A 46 -21.41 0.06 21.69
CA VAL A 46 -20.74 1.01 22.59
C VAL A 46 -20.07 2.12 21.77
N ILE A 47 -19.33 1.77 20.71
CA ILE A 47 -18.68 2.75 19.84
C ILE A 47 -19.71 3.68 19.20
N TYR A 48 -20.76 3.13 18.58
CA TYR A 48 -21.81 3.96 17.97
C TYR A 48 -22.47 4.90 18.98
N ARG A 49 -22.73 4.42 20.21
CA ARG A 49 -23.33 5.23 21.29
C ARG A 49 -22.40 6.36 21.73
N LEU A 50 -21.12 6.09 21.93
CA LEU A 50 -20.12 7.10 22.33
C LEU A 50 -19.86 8.12 21.22
N SER A 51 -19.90 7.68 19.96
CA SER A 51 -19.77 8.56 18.79
C SER A 51 -21.05 9.32 18.45
N GLY A 52 -22.16 9.11 19.18
CA GLY A 52 -23.44 9.77 18.91
C GLY A 52 -24.13 9.32 17.62
N ILE A 53 -23.75 8.17 17.05
CA ILE A 53 -24.34 7.60 15.84
C ILE A 53 -25.67 6.94 16.21
N ARG A 54 -26.78 7.65 15.94
CA ARG A 54 -28.14 7.23 16.36
C ARG A 54 -28.82 6.29 15.37
N SER A 55 -28.54 6.42 14.07
CA SER A 55 -29.10 5.56 13.02
C SER A 55 -28.01 5.10 12.05
N LEU A 56 -28.10 3.83 11.64
CA LEU A 56 -27.22 3.21 10.64
C LEU A 56 -27.97 3.04 9.31
N GLU A 57 -28.60 4.12 8.85
CA GLU A 57 -29.31 4.15 7.58
C GLU A 57 -28.34 3.99 6.40
N GLU A 58 -28.82 3.39 5.32
CA GLU A 58 -28.00 3.26 4.12
C GLU A 58 -27.80 4.63 3.45
N MET A 59 -26.57 4.87 3.00
CA MET A 59 -26.12 6.11 2.40
C MET A 59 -26.04 6.02 0.88
N THR A 60 -26.37 7.12 0.21
CA THR A 60 -25.99 7.34 -1.20
C THR A 60 -24.48 7.49 -1.31
N TRP A 61 -23.93 7.36 -2.52
CA TRP A 61 -22.48 7.53 -2.72
C TRP A 61 -21.98 8.91 -2.29
N LYS A 62 -22.79 9.97 -2.46
CA LYS A 62 -22.44 11.33 -2.06
C LYS A 62 -22.31 11.41 -0.54
N SER A 63 -23.34 10.98 0.19
CA SER A 63 -23.35 10.99 1.66
C SER A 63 -22.23 10.13 2.23
N TYR A 64 -21.97 8.96 1.62
CA TYR A 64 -20.89 8.06 2.01
C TYR A 64 -19.51 8.72 1.83
N CYS A 65 -19.27 9.32 0.65
CA CYS A 65 -18.04 10.03 0.34
C CYS A 65 -17.83 11.25 1.24
N THR A 66 -18.87 12.04 1.50
CA THR A 66 -18.79 13.19 2.40
C THR A 66 -18.45 12.76 3.82
N ALA A 67 -19.09 11.70 4.35
CA ALA A 67 -18.77 11.17 5.67
C ALA A 67 -17.31 10.70 5.76
N LEU A 68 -16.84 9.99 4.73
CA LEU A 68 -15.44 9.54 4.63
C LEU A 68 -14.45 10.72 4.68
N LEU A 69 -14.68 11.76 3.87
CA LEU A 69 -13.80 12.92 3.80
C LEU A 69 -13.79 13.72 5.11
N ILE A 70 -14.96 13.90 5.75
CA ILE A 70 -15.06 14.63 7.03
C ILE A 70 -14.30 13.89 8.13
N VAL A 71 -14.48 12.57 8.25
CA VAL A 71 -13.80 11.77 9.29
C VAL A 71 -12.29 11.83 9.10
N ASN A 72 -11.79 11.63 7.87
CA ASN A 72 -10.35 11.69 7.61
C ASN A 72 -9.77 13.10 7.83
N ALA A 73 -10.48 14.16 7.42
CA ALA A 73 -10.05 15.54 7.67
C ALA A 73 -9.98 15.89 9.17
N ALA A 74 -10.94 15.38 9.96
CA ALA A 74 -10.91 15.56 11.42
C ALA A 74 -9.70 14.85 12.06
N LEU A 75 -9.40 13.62 11.64
CA LEU A 75 -8.24 12.87 12.11
C LEU A 75 -6.92 13.55 11.73
N LEU A 76 -6.84 14.15 10.54
CA LEU A 76 -5.71 14.98 10.12
C LEU A 76 -5.53 16.19 11.04
N GLY A 77 -6.60 16.93 11.34
CA GLY A 77 -6.53 18.10 12.22
C GLY A 77 -6.04 17.76 13.63
N ILE A 78 -6.57 16.67 14.21
CA ILE A 78 -6.17 16.17 15.54
C ILE A 78 -4.69 15.77 15.53
N SER A 79 -4.27 15.02 14.52
CA SER A 79 -2.90 14.52 14.38
C SER A 79 -1.88 15.64 14.16
N TYR A 80 -2.24 16.65 13.37
CA TYR A 80 -1.41 17.84 13.18
C TYR A 80 -1.22 18.59 14.50
N GLY A 81 -2.29 18.77 15.27
CA GLY A 81 -2.23 19.36 16.61
C GLY A 81 -1.30 18.58 17.54
N LEU A 82 -1.43 17.24 17.56
CA LEU A 82 -0.63 16.35 18.40
C LEU A 82 0.87 16.49 18.12
N LEU A 83 1.30 16.44 16.86
CA LEU A 83 2.72 16.53 16.50
C LEU A 83 3.32 17.93 16.75
N ARG A 84 2.50 18.99 16.64
CA ARG A 84 2.93 20.36 16.91
C ARG A 84 3.10 20.67 18.40
N ILE A 85 2.57 19.83 19.29
CA ILE A 85 2.68 19.99 20.74
C ILE A 85 3.32 18.79 21.45
N GLN A 86 3.85 17.81 20.70
CA GLN A 86 4.34 16.54 21.25
C GLN A 86 5.40 16.69 22.35
N HIS A 87 6.17 17.78 22.34
CA HIS A 87 7.16 18.08 23.37
C HIS A 87 6.52 18.15 24.77
N TYR A 88 5.31 18.71 24.86
CA TYR A 88 4.60 18.94 26.13
C TYR A 88 3.75 17.77 26.58
N LEU A 89 3.63 16.73 25.76
CA LEU A 89 2.78 15.57 26.04
C LEU A 89 3.51 14.53 26.90
N PRO A 90 2.76 13.71 27.68
CA PRO A 90 3.36 12.63 28.47
C PRO A 90 4.00 11.55 27.59
N LEU A 91 4.74 10.62 28.19
CA LEU A 91 5.49 9.56 27.49
C LEU A 91 6.51 10.09 26.47
N ASN A 92 7.08 11.27 26.72
CA ASN A 92 8.20 11.83 25.97
C ASN A 92 9.53 11.67 26.72
N GLY A 93 9.86 10.43 27.15
CA GLY A 93 11.10 10.15 27.89
C GLY A 93 12.38 10.47 27.12
N ALA A 94 12.29 10.52 25.79
CA ALA A 94 13.37 10.90 24.88
C ALA A 94 13.54 12.42 24.69
N LYS A 95 12.65 13.25 25.27
CA LYS A 95 12.62 14.71 25.13
C LYS A 95 12.62 15.17 23.66
N VAL A 96 11.79 14.53 22.85
CA VAL A 96 11.61 14.88 21.44
C VAL A 96 10.93 16.24 21.32
N GLU A 97 11.42 17.07 20.41
CA GLU A 97 10.90 18.42 20.14
C GLU A 97 9.63 18.39 19.27
N ASN A 98 8.94 19.54 19.19
CA ASN A 98 7.80 19.69 18.29
C ASN A 98 8.23 19.62 16.83
N MET A 99 7.57 18.79 16.03
CA MET A 99 7.91 18.58 14.62
C MET A 99 7.66 19.84 13.81
N GLU A 100 8.60 20.27 12.94
CA GLU A 100 8.51 21.48 12.10
C GLU A 100 7.21 21.51 11.25
N PRO A 101 6.59 22.68 10.97
CA PRO A 101 5.28 22.75 10.30
C PRO A 101 5.17 22.06 8.94
N THR A 102 6.13 22.23 8.04
CA THR A 102 6.10 21.58 6.71
C THR A 102 6.25 20.06 6.85
N LEU A 103 7.16 19.60 7.72
CA LEU A 103 7.33 18.19 8.02
C LEU A 103 6.09 17.60 8.69
N THR A 104 5.42 18.36 9.56
CA THR A 104 4.15 17.94 10.19
C THR A 104 3.06 17.78 9.14
N PHE A 105 2.93 18.72 8.21
CA PHE A 105 1.98 18.62 7.10
C PHE A 105 2.23 17.34 6.29
N ASN A 106 3.47 17.12 5.84
CA ASN A 106 3.84 15.91 5.11
C ASN A 106 3.51 14.66 5.92
N THR A 107 3.98 14.56 7.15
CA THR A 107 3.84 13.38 8.01
C THR A 107 2.37 13.04 8.27
N VAL A 108 1.55 14.02 8.62
CA VAL A 108 0.13 13.74 8.89
C VAL A 108 -0.63 13.36 7.62
N VAL A 109 -0.36 14.04 6.51
CA VAL A 109 -0.96 13.69 5.21
C VAL A 109 -0.54 12.29 4.78
N SER A 110 0.74 11.97 4.94
CA SER A 110 1.34 10.69 4.62
C SER A 110 0.63 9.55 5.34
N PHE A 111 0.44 9.66 6.65
CA PHE A 111 -0.29 8.67 7.44
C PHE A 111 -1.79 8.63 7.13
N MET A 112 -2.44 9.78 6.91
CA MET A 112 -3.87 9.83 6.55
C MET A 112 -4.14 9.18 5.19
N THR A 113 -3.21 9.33 4.26
CA THR A 113 -3.33 8.78 2.91
C THR A 113 -2.91 7.31 2.83
N ASN A 114 -2.58 6.68 3.97
CA ASN A 114 -2.07 5.31 4.04
C ASN A 114 -0.76 5.12 3.27
N THR A 115 0.01 6.20 3.13
CA THR A 115 1.30 6.20 2.42
C THR A 115 2.42 5.95 3.41
N ASN A 116 2.42 6.68 4.53
CA ASN A 116 3.46 6.65 5.56
C ASN A 116 4.90 6.80 5.03
N LEU A 117 5.07 7.57 3.96
CA LEU A 117 6.32 8.22 3.60
C LEU A 117 6.90 9.00 4.79
N GLN A 118 8.21 8.86 5.03
CA GLN A 118 8.88 9.39 6.23
C GLN A 118 10.09 10.25 5.86
N HIS A 119 9.94 11.57 5.84
CA HIS A 119 11.09 12.48 5.75
C HIS A 119 11.74 12.71 7.15
N TYR A 120 11.67 11.71 8.02
CA TYR A 120 12.16 11.76 9.40
C TYR A 120 12.52 10.36 9.90
N SER A 121 13.41 10.28 10.90
CA SER A 121 13.66 9.02 11.61
C SER A 121 12.75 8.90 12.83
N GLY A 122 12.04 7.78 12.97
CA GLY A 122 11.00 7.65 14.00
C GLY A 122 11.53 7.69 15.45
N GLU A 123 12.75 7.20 15.69
CA GLU A 123 13.36 7.19 17.03
C GLU A 123 13.89 8.56 17.51
N SER A 124 14.01 9.53 16.59
CA SER A 124 14.44 10.89 16.90
C SER A 124 13.35 11.94 16.68
N GLY A 125 12.42 11.70 15.75
CA GLY A 125 11.37 12.63 15.35
C GLY A 125 10.04 12.49 16.11
N LEU A 126 9.80 11.36 16.80
CA LEU A 126 8.53 11.09 17.47
C LEU A 126 8.68 10.63 18.92
N SER A 127 7.83 11.14 19.80
CA SER A 127 7.67 10.62 21.16
C SER A 127 6.95 9.26 21.16
N ILE A 128 7.06 8.48 22.25
CA ILE A 128 6.31 7.22 22.41
C ILE A 128 4.80 7.47 22.32
N LEU A 129 4.31 8.58 22.89
CA LEU A 129 2.90 8.93 22.78
C LEU A 129 2.49 9.21 21.33
N SER A 130 3.33 9.92 20.56
CA SER A 130 3.09 10.19 19.14
C SER A 130 3.06 8.89 18.33
N GLN A 131 3.96 7.94 18.61
CA GLN A 131 3.95 6.62 17.99
C GLN A 131 2.64 5.84 18.27
N MET A 132 2.04 6.04 19.44
CA MET A 132 0.79 5.36 19.80
C MET A 132 -0.47 6.09 19.30
N LEU A 133 -0.62 7.37 19.64
CA LEU A 133 -1.85 8.13 19.43
C LEU A 133 -1.95 8.76 18.04
N PHE A 134 -0.81 9.00 17.39
CA PHE A 134 -0.78 9.43 16.00
C PHE A 134 -0.49 8.25 15.07
N VAL A 135 0.73 7.70 15.08
CA VAL A 135 1.19 6.71 14.07
C VAL A 135 0.28 5.47 14.06
N THR A 136 0.16 4.77 15.19
CA THR A 136 -0.64 3.55 15.27
C THR A 136 -2.12 3.82 14.98
N MET A 137 -2.72 4.86 15.56
CA MET A 137 -4.12 5.24 15.29
C MET A 137 -4.36 5.52 13.80
N MET A 138 -3.48 6.29 13.18
CA MET A 138 -3.62 6.65 11.78
C MET A 138 -3.52 5.40 10.90
N MET A 139 -2.55 4.52 11.16
CA MET A 139 -2.41 3.26 10.42
C MET A 139 -3.67 2.38 10.44
N PHE A 140 -4.38 2.33 11.57
CA PHE A 140 -5.67 1.63 11.65
C PHE A 140 -6.76 2.34 10.82
N THR A 141 -6.87 3.65 10.96
CA THR A 141 -7.96 4.43 10.38
C THR A 141 -7.81 4.66 8.86
N SER A 142 -6.58 4.82 8.36
CA SER A 142 -6.28 4.93 6.94
C SER A 142 -6.54 3.62 6.18
N ALA A 143 -6.13 2.49 6.76
CA ALA A 143 -6.39 1.14 6.23
C ALA A 143 -7.89 0.82 6.24
N ALA A 144 -8.56 1.11 7.36
CA ALA A 144 -10.01 0.96 7.47
C ALA A 144 -10.75 1.77 6.40
N THR A 145 -10.32 3.02 6.16
CA THR A 145 -10.88 3.86 5.09
C THR A 145 -10.80 3.16 3.74
N GLY A 146 -9.63 2.62 3.36
CA GLY A 146 -9.46 1.87 2.11
C GLY A 146 -10.39 0.66 2.00
N LEU A 147 -10.46 -0.17 3.05
CA LEU A 147 -11.38 -1.32 3.12
C LEU A 147 -12.85 -0.92 2.99
N THR A 148 -13.26 0.20 3.59
CA THR A 148 -14.64 0.68 3.46
C THR A 148 -14.99 1.06 2.02
N VAL A 149 -14.05 1.66 1.27
CA VAL A 149 -14.26 2.04 -0.13
C VAL A 149 -14.39 0.80 -1.01
N ALA A 150 -13.51 -0.19 -0.84
CA ALA A 150 -13.60 -1.45 -1.55
C ALA A 150 -14.92 -2.17 -1.26
N THR A 151 -15.32 -2.20 0.01
CA THR A 151 -16.59 -2.81 0.43
C THR A 151 -17.79 -2.11 -0.21
N ALA A 152 -17.79 -0.76 -0.23
CA ALA A 152 -18.84 0.02 -0.87
C ALA A 152 -18.91 -0.23 -2.40
N LEU A 153 -17.76 -0.34 -3.08
CA LEU A 153 -17.69 -0.70 -4.49
C LEU A 153 -18.22 -2.11 -4.75
N ILE A 154 -17.78 -3.10 -3.96
CA ILE A 154 -18.26 -4.49 -4.07
C ILE A 154 -19.77 -4.56 -3.85
N ARG A 155 -20.32 -3.83 -2.86
CA ARG A 155 -21.78 -3.71 -2.66
C ARG A 155 -22.46 -3.13 -3.87
N ALA A 156 -21.94 -2.03 -4.40
CA ALA A 156 -22.52 -1.40 -5.58
C ALA A 156 -22.61 -2.37 -6.76
N LEU A 157 -21.62 -3.25 -6.93
CA LEU A 157 -21.59 -4.28 -7.98
C LEU A 157 -22.49 -5.49 -7.69
N SER A 158 -22.71 -5.85 -6.42
CA SER A 158 -23.47 -7.05 -6.03
C SER A 158 -24.97 -6.82 -5.84
N LYS A 159 -25.42 -5.61 -5.49
CA LYS A 159 -26.85 -5.30 -5.25
C LYS A 159 -27.40 -4.26 -6.22
N LYS A 160 -28.73 -4.21 -6.35
CA LYS A 160 -29.46 -3.13 -7.01
C LYS A 160 -29.95 -2.13 -5.96
N GLY A 161 -30.01 -0.84 -6.29
CA GLY A 161 -30.57 0.16 -5.40
C GLY A 161 -30.05 1.57 -5.67
N LYS A 162 -30.09 2.44 -4.66
CA LYS A 162 -29.57 3.82 -4.72
C LYS A 162 -28.43 4.08 -3.73
N THR A 163 -28.07 3.07 -2.95
CA THR A 163 -27.26 3.18 -1.74
C THR A 163 -26.14 2.14 -1.74
N ILE A 164 -25.02 2.46 -1.07
CA ILE A 164 -23.80 1.64 -1.08
C ILE A 164 -23.35 1.17 0.31
N GLY A 165 -24.22 1.26 1.31
CA GLY A 165 -23.93 0.87 2.70
C GLY A 165 -23.90 2.08 3.62
N ASN A 166 -23.21 2.00 4.75
CA ASN A 166 -23.07 3.10 5.72
C ASN A 166 -21.60 3.22 6.12
N PHE A 167 -20.99 4.37 5.84
CA PHE A 167 -19.55 4.56 6.05
C PHE A 167 -19.13 4.32 7.49
N TYR A 168 -19.87 4.86 8.47
CA TYR A 168 -19.52 4.70 9.88
C TYR A 168 -19.58 3.25 10.34
N GLN A 169 -20.59 2.50 9.89
CA GLN A 169 -20.70 1.06 10.17
C GLN A 169 -19.51 0.31 9.57
N ASP A 170 -19.17 0.58 8.32
CA ASP A 170 -18.06 -0.09 7.64
C ASP A 170 -16.72 0.24 8.26
N PHE A 171 -16.53 1.49 8.67
CA PHE A 171 -15.30 1.98 9.27
C PHE A 171 -15.07 1.34 10.64
N VAL A 172 -16.12 1.26 11.46
CA VAL A 172 -16.05 0.57 12.75
C VAL A 172 -15.83 -0.93 12.56
N ARG A 173 -16.53 -1.58 11.61
CA ARG A 173 -16.36 -3.01 11.35
C ARG A 173 -14.98 -3.36 10.83
N ALA A 174 -14.39 -2.54 9.95
CA ALA A 174 -13.03 -2.74 9.46
C ALA A 174 -12.03 -2.76 10.62
N ASN A 175 -12.13 -1.80 11.54
CA ASN A 175 -11.27 -1.77 12.72
C ASN A 175 -11.54 -2.93 13.68
N VAL A 176 -12.80 -3.12 14.10
CA VAL A 176 -13.16 -4.00 15.22
C VAL A 176 -13.20 -5.47 14.81
N ARG A 177 -13.67 -5.79 13.60
CA ARG A 177 -13.80 -7.18 13.14
C ARG A 177 -12.56 -7.68 12.42
N VAL A 178 -11.80 -6.81 11.75
CA VAL A 178 -10.71 -7.23 10.86
C VAL A 178 -9.35 -6.82 11.43
N LEU A 179 -9.05 -5.52 11.41
CA LEU A 179 -7.69 -5.04 11.65
C LEU A 179 -7.24 -5.29 13.09
N LEU A 180 -8.05 -4.96 14.10
CA LEU A 180 -7.65 -5.08 15.50
C LEU A 180 -7.46 -6.54 15.93
N PRO A 181 -8.37 -7.49 15.65
CA PRO A 181 -8.15 -8.89 16.02
C PRO A 181 -6.92 -9.50 15.32
N LEU A 182 -6.74 -9.24 14.03
CA LEU A 182 -5.55 -9.70 13.30
C LEU A 182 -4.28 -9.07 13.85
N SER A 183 -4.32 -7.78 14.20
CA SER A 183 -3.15 -7.08 14.72
C SER A 183 -2.73 -7.60 16.10
N VAL A 184 -3.69 -7.97 16.97
CA VAL A 184 -3.35 -8.60 18.24
C VAL A 184 -2.62 -9.94 18.02
N ILE A 185 -3.08 -10.76 17.06
CA ILE A 185 -2.45 -12.04 16.75
C ILE A 185 -1.02 -11.82 16.23
N VAL A 186 -0.84 -10.93 15.25
CA VAL A 186 0.48 -10.65 14.67
C VAL A 186 1.42 -10.01 15.70
N THR A 187 0.94 -9.09 16.53
CA THR A 187 1.72 -8.50 17.63
C THR A 187 2.27 -9.57 18.56
N ILE A 188 1.44 -10.54 18.99
CA ILE A 188 1.88 -11.62 19.88
C ILE A 188 2.96 -12.49 19.20
N LEU A 189 2.79 -12.80 17.91
CA LEU A 189 3.78 -13.56 17.15
C LEU A 189 5.11 -12.80 17.03
N LEU A 190 5.06 -11.49 16.71
CA LEU A 190 6.25 -10.66 16.61
C LEU A 190 7.00 -10.55 17.94
N VAL A 191 6.29 -10.35 19.06
CA VAL A 191 6.90 -10.36 20.40
C VAL A 191 7.53 -11.72 20.71
N ALA A 192 6.87 -12.82 20.37
CA ALA A 192 7.40 -14.17 20.59
C ALA A 192 8.71 -14.43 19.82
N PHE A 193 8.94 -13.73 18.71
CA PHE A 193 10.17 -13.80 17.92
C PHE A 193 11.15 -12.63 18.16
N GLY A 194 10.93 -11.82 19.20
CA GLY A 194 11.93 -10.86 19.70
C GLY A 194 11.71 -9.40 19.32
N VAL A 195 10.57 -9.03 18.74
CA VAL A 195 10.22 -7.63 18.47
C VAL A 195 9.84 -6.93 19.81
N PRO A 196 10.47 -5.81 20.18
CA PRO A 196 10.20 -5.16 21.47
C PRO A 196 8.77 -4.61 21.58
N GLN A 197 8.21 -4.70 22.79
CA GLN A 197 6.93 -4.09 23.14
C GLN A 197 7.04 -3.51 24.56
N THR A 198 7.47 -2.25 24.68
CA THR A 198 7.73 -1.59 25.97
C THR A 198 7.42 -0.08 25.92
N PHE A 199 7.29 0.57 27.07
CA PHE A 199 7.20 2.04 27.16
C PHE A 199 8.54 2.72 27.49
N LEU A 200 9.62 1.95 27.62
CA LEU A 200 10.97 2.51 27.71
C LEU A 200 11.34 3.16 26.38
N ALA A 201 11.71 4.44 26.39
CA ALA A 201 12.10 5.16 25.17
C ALA A 201 13.56 4.92 24.79
N ARG A 202 14.46 4.84 25.79
CA ARG A 202 15.90 4.64 25.59
C ARG A 202 16.48 3.76 26.68
N MET A 203 17.51 2.99 26.35
CA MET A 203 18.30 2.18 27.27
C MET A 203 19.78 2.34 26.96
N ALA A 204 20.59 2.71 27.96
CA ALA A 204 22.04 2.72 27.82
C ALA A 204 22.60 1.32 28.09
N VAL A 205 23.51 0.85 27.23
CA VAL A 205 24.16 -0.46 27.32
C VAL A 205 25.67 -0.27 27.23
N SER A 206 26.41 -0.89 28.15
CA SER A 206 27.87 -0.97 28.09
C SER A 206 28.28 -1.99 27.03
N THR A 207 29.09 -1.57 26.06
CA THR A 207 29.58 -2.46 25.00
C THR A 207 30.75 -3.32 25.49
N LEU A 208 31.03 -4.42 24.79
CA LEU A 208 32.14 -5.32 25.12
C LEU A 208 33.51 -4.63 25.01
N GLU A 209 33.62 -3.59 24.19
CA GLU A 209 34.82 -2.75 24.03
C GLU A 209 34.94 -1.68 25.12
N GLY A 210 34.00 -1.62 26.07
CA GLY A 210 34.01 -0.66 27.18
C GLY A 210 33.38 0.70 26.87
N GLY A 211 32.72 0.86 25.72
CA GLY A 211 31.95 2.05 25.36
C GLY A 211 30.51 2.02 25.91
N THR A 212 29.76 3.09 25.66
CA THR A 212 28.32 3.16 25.97
C THR A 212 27.54 3.37 24.68
N GLN A 213 26.53 2.53 24.44
CA GLN A 213 25.57 2.67 23.34
C GLN A 213 24.19 2.96 23.91
N THR A 214 23.42 3.86 23.27
CA THR A 214 22.02 4.08 23.62
C THR A 214 21.12 3.40 22.60
N LEU A 215 20.29 2.46 23.05
CA LEU A 215 19.29 1.78 22.25
C LEU A 215 17.97 2.53 22.34
N ALA A 216 17.35 2.82 21.19
CA ALA A 216 15.98 3.29 21.13
C ALA A 216 15.00 2.11 21.25
N LEU A 217 13.95 2.29 22.04
CA LEU A 217 12.97 1.26 22.36
C LEU A 217 11.55 1.86 22.32
N GLY A 218 10.54 1.00 22.35
CA GLY A 218 9.15 1.42 22.39
C GLY A 218 8.16 0.28 22.13
N PRO A 219 6.88 0.62 21.90
CA PRO A 219 5.83 -0.34 21.57
C PRO A 219 5.90 -0.77 20.09
N VAL A 220 7.04 -1.33 19.68
CA VAL A 220 7.38 -1.61 18.27
C VAL A 220 6.47 -2.69 17.69
N ALA A 221 6.27 -3.82 18.38
CA ALA A 221 5.52 -4.95 17.85
C ALA A 221 4.06 -4.62 17.50
N SER A 222 3.39 -3.81 18.32
CA SER A 222 2.01 -3.38 18.04
C SER A 222 1.90 -2.47 16.82
N LEU A 223 2.91 -1.62 16.61
CA LEU A 223 2.99 -0.74 15.45
C LEU A 223 3.32 -1.56 14.20
N GLU A 224 4.33 -2.42 14.27
CA GLU A 224 4.79 -3.26 13.15
C GLU A 224 3.65 -4.16 12.64
N SER A 225 2.83 -4.64 13.56
CA SER A 225 1.65 -5.43 13.22
C SER A 225 0.66 -4.69 12.31
N ILE A 226 0.19 -3.50 12.69
CA ILE A 226 -0.79 -2.75 11.88
C ILE A 226 -0.13 -2.08 10.68
N LYS A 227 1.17 -1.75 10.78
CA LYS A 227 1.99 -1.26 9.68
C LYS A 227 1.91 -2.20 8.47
N HIS A 228 2.07 -3.51 8.70
CA HIS A 228 1.98 -4.49 7.63
C HIS A 228 0.54 -4.88 7.31
N LEU A 229 -0.29 -5.22 8.32
CA LEU A 229 -1.66 -5.65 8.05
C LEU A 229 -2.51 -4.60 7.32
N GLY A 230 -2.31 -3.32 7.63
CA GLY A 230 -3.02 -2.22 6.97
C GLY A 230 -2.32 -1.64 5.74
N THR A 231 -1.27 -2.30 5.25
CA THR A 231 -0.44 -1.85 4.11
C THR A 231 -0.01 -0.39 4.25
N ASN A 232 0.55 -0.03 5.39
CA ASN A 232 0.89 1.33 5.78
C ASN A 232 2.38 1.65 5.61
N GLY A 233 3.29 0.77 6.04
CA GLY A 233 4.73 0.86 5.76
C GLY A 233 5.61 1.74 6.63
N GLY A 234 5.08 2.74 7.33
CA GLY A 234 5.91 3.62 8.17
C GLY A 234 6.58 2.88 9.34
N GLY A 235 7.90 2.92 9.41
CA GLY A 235 8.70 2.24 10.43
C GLY A 235 8.71 2.99 11.77
N PHE A 236 8.94 2.24 12.85
CA PHE A 236 9.23 2.82 14.16
C PHE A 236 10.60 3.51 14.14
N PHE A 237 11.56 2.90 13.45
CA PHE A 237 12.92 3.37 13.24
C PHE A 237 13.12 3.83 11.78
N GLY A 238 14.08 4.71 11.53
CA GLY A 238 14.40 5.15 10.16
C GLY A 238 14.81 4.01 9.22
N ALA A 239 15.46 2.97 9.76
CA ALA A 239 15.81 1.76 8.99
C ALA A 239 14.60 0.84 8.70
N ASN A 240 13.41 1.14 9.23
CA ASN A 240 12.16 0.43 8.96
C ASN A 240 12.29 -1.09 9.21
N SER A 241 11.72 -1.95 8.37
CA SER A 241 11.76 -3.41 8.49
C SER A 241 13.14 -4.02 8.24
N SER A 242 14.18 -3.22 7.99
CA SER A 242 15.57 -3.68 8.07
C SER A 242 16.09 -3.58 9.52
N HIS A 243 15.48 -2.79 10.40
CA HIS A 243 15.92 -2.65 11.78
C HIS A 243 15.75 -3.97 12.57
N PRO A 244 16.76 -4.44 13.34
CA PRO A 244 16.64 -5.68 14.14
C PRO A 244 15.50 -5.71 15.15
N PHE A 245 15.08 -4.54 15.66
CA PHE A 245 13.92 -4.46 16.55
C PHE A 245 12.58 -4.41 15.84
N GLU A 246 12.52 -4.19 14.53
CA GLU A 246 11.26 -4.36 13.77
C GLU A 246 11.18 -5.77 13.20
N ASN A 247 12.30 -6.29 12.68
CA ASN A 247 12.36 -7.57 11.98
C ASN A 247 13.59 -8.42 12.37
N PRO A 248 13.57 -9.09 13.53
CA PRO A 248 14.75 -9.77 14.08
C PRO A 248 15.14 -11.05 13.34
N HIS A 249 14.20 -11.74 12.67
CA HIS A 249 14.39 -13.10 12.16
C HIS A 249 13.83 -13.27 10.74
N PRO A 250 14.39 -14.17 9.90
CA PRO A 250 13.72 -14.60 8.66
C PRO A 250 12.25 -15.03 8.80
N PHE A 251 11.82 -15.43 10.01
CA PHE A 251 10.43 -15.84 10.27
C PHE A 251 9.52 -14.62 10.50
N THR A 252 10.01 -13.59 11.21
CA THR A 252 9.28 -12.32 11.32
C THR A 252 9.15 -11.68 9.95
N ASN A 253 10.19 -11.75 9.11
CA ASN A 253 10.14 -11.26 7.74
C ASN A 253 9.04 -11.96 6.90
N VAL A 254 8.86 -13.28 7.07
CA VAL A 254 7.76 -14.02 6.42
C VAL A 254 6.39 -13.61 6.98
N ILE A 255 6.28 -13.41 8.30
CA ILE A 255 5.04 -12.95 8.95
C ILE A 255 4.66 -11.55 8.44
N GLU A 256 5.62 -10.63 8.34
CA GLU A 256 5.44 -9.28 7.80
C GLU A 256 4.98 -9.34 6.34
N MET A 257 5.67 -10.11 5.48
CA MET A 257 5.28 -10.30 4.08
C MET A 257 3.87 -10.87 3.91
N LEU A 258 3.48 -11.86 4.73
CA LEU A 258 2.13 -12.40 4.71
C LEU A 258 1.11 -11.38 5.22
N SER A 259 1.47 -10.59 6.22
CA SER A 259 0.60 -9.55 6.80
C SER A 259 0.28 -8.45 5.79
N MET A 260 1.29 -7.96 5.04
CA MET A 260 1.12 -7.00 3.93
C MET A 260 0.18 -7.51 2.84
N TRP A 261 0.16 -8.82 2.60
CA TRP A 261 -0.43 -9.36 1.38
C TRP A 261 -1.78 -10.05 1.60
N CYS A 262 -2.05 -10.53 2.82
CA CYS A 262 -3.23 -11.37 3.10
C CYS A 262 -4.57 -10.67 2.85
N ILE A 263 -4.75 -9.42 3.28
CA ILE A 263 -6.00 -8.68 3.09
C ILE A 263 -6.18 -8.27 1.61
N PRO A 264 -5.18 -7.69 0.92
CA PRO A 264 -5.28 -7.41 -0.50
C PRO A 264 -5.57 -8.66 -1.34
N ALA A 265 -4.93 -9.78 -1.02
CA ALA A 265 -5.17 -11.07 -1.68
C ALA A 265 -6.55 -11.67 -1.37
N ALA A 266 -7.16 -11.33 -0.22
CA ALA A 266 -8.47 -11.80 0.18
C ALA A 266 -9.62 -11.08 -0.55
N LEU A 267 -9.45 -9.81 -0.90
CA LEU A 267 -10.50 -8.97 -1.51
C LEU A 267 -11.06 -9.50 -2.83
N PRO A 268 -10.28 -10.06 -3.77
CA PRO A 268 -10.81 -10.75 -4.95
C PRO A 268 -11.79 -11.88 -4.59
N PHE A 269 -11.49 -12.67 -3.55
CA PHE A 269 -12.38 -13.74 -3.09
C PHE A 269 -13.63 -13.19 -2.41
N THR A 270 -13.51 -12.13 -1.61
CA THR A 270 -14.65 -11.38 -1.05
C THR A 270 -15.59 -10.92 -2.14
N TYR A 271 -15.05 -10.33 -3.21
CA TYR A 271 -15.82 -9.91 -4.39
C TYR A 271 -16.52 -11.11 -5.05
N GLY A 272 -15.80 -12.20 -5.32
CA GLY A 272 -16.36 -13.42 -5.89
C GLY A 272 -17.53 -14.02 -5.07
N HIS A 273 -17.45 -13.94 -3.74
CA HIS A 273 -18.55 -14.30 -2.85
C HIS A 273 -19.73 -13.33 -2.96
N ALA A 274 -19.48 -12.03 -2.92
CA ALA A 274 -20.51 -11.01 -2.96
C ALA A 274 -21.30 -11.01 -4.28
N VAL A 275 -20.64 -11.21 -5.42
CA VAL A 275 -21.30 -11.31 -6.73
C VAL A 275 -21.83 -12.71 -7.05
N LYS A 276 -21.71 -13.66 -6.11
CA LYS A 276 -22.15 -15.06 -6.22
C LYS A 276 -21.52 -15.83 -7.39
N ASN A 277 -20.33 -15.41 -7.83
CA ASN A 277 -19.54 -16.13 -8.83
C ASN A 277 -18.06 -16.16 -8.40
N ARG A 278 -17.63 -17.30 -7.84
CA ARG A 278 -16.26 -17.47 -7.32
C ARG A 278 -15.19 -17.34 -8.41
N LYS A 279 -15.51 -17.65 -9.67
CA LYS A 279 -14.56 -17.57 -10.78
C LYS A 279 -14.11 -16.12 -11.03
N GLN A 280 -14.99 -15.15 -10.84
CA GLN A 280 -14.67 -13.72 -10.94
C GLN A 280 -13.52 -13.34 -10.01
N GLY A 281 -13.56 -13.80 -8.74
CA GLY A 281 -12.49 -13.57 -7.77
C GLY A 281 -11.18 -14.24 -8.16
N TRP A 282 -11.23 -15.50 -8.61
CA TRP A 282 -10.03 -16.23 -9.05
C TRP A 282 -9.37 -15.62 -10.28
N VAL A 283 -10.13 -15.13 -11.26
CA VAL A 283 -9.58 -14.48 -12.45
C VAL A 283 -8.79 -13.22 -12.07
N LEU A 284 -9.33 -12.39 -11.17
CA LEU A 284 -8.63 -11.20 -10.68
C LEU A 284 -7.37 -11.56 -9.90
N PHE A 285 -7.49 -12.49 -8.95
CA PHE A 285 -6.35 -12.97 -8.17
C PHE A 285 -5.24 -13.51 -9.08
N ALA A 286 -5.57 -14.40 -10.02
CA ALA A 286 -4.60 -15.00 -10.93
C ALA A 286 -3.93 -13.95 -11.82
N THR A 287 -4.67 -12.96 -12.32
CA THR A 287 -4.13 -11.90 -13.16
C THR A 287 -3.09 -11.06 -12.40
N MET A 288 -3.42 -10.63 -11.18
CA MET A 288 -2.49 -9.89 -10.33
C MET A 288 -1.29 -10.75 -9.91
N PHE A 289 -1.52 -12.03 -9.59
CA PHE A 289 -0.46 -12.95 -9.19
C PHE A 289 0.55 -13.22 -10.32
N VAL A 290 0.10 -13.36 -11.57
CA VAL A 290 1.00 -13.53 -12.72
C VAL A 290 1.86 -12.29 -12.95
N LEU A 291 1.28 -11.08 -12.87
CA LEU A 291 2.05 -9.82 -12.93
C LEU A 291 3.08 -9.75 -11.81
N PHE A 292 2.69 -10.11 -10.58
CA PHE A 292 3.58 -10.14 -9.43
C PHE A 292 4.78 -11.10 -9.64
N VAL A 293 4.52 -12.35 -10.04
CA VAL A 293 5.58 -13.35 -10.26
C VAL A 293 6.54 -12.94 -11.37
N MET A 294 6.03 -12.30 -12.42
CA MET A 294 6.87 -11.73 -13.48
C MET A 294 7.84 -10.68 -12.91
N MET A 295 7.32 -9.72 -12.14
CA MET A 295 8.11 -8.64 -11.54
C MET A 295 9.12 -9.18 -10.50
N LEU A 296 8.71 -10.13 -9.66
CA LEU A 296 9.59 -10.84 -8.74
C LEU A 296 10.76 -11.53 -9.46
N GLY A 297 10.46 -12.20 -10.57
CA GLY A 297 11.48 -12.83 -11.40
C GLY A 297 12.52 -11.83 -11.89
N VAL A 298 12.11 -10.64 -12.31
CA VAL A 298 13.03 -9.58 -12.76
C VAL A 298 13.93 -9.09 -11.63
N VAL A 299 13.36 -8.70 -10.47
CA VAL A 299 14.15 -8.15 -9.36
C VAL A 299 15.10 -9.21 -8.77
N TYR A 300 14.65 -10.44 -8.59
CA TYR A 300 15.50 -11.51 -8.06
C TYR A 300 16.70 -11.78 -8.98
N ASN A 301 16.47 -11.91 -10.30
CA ASN A 301 17.57 -12.17 -11.23
C ASN A 301 18.52 -10.97 -11.35
N ALA A 302 18.01 -9.74 -11.30
CA ALA A 302 18.82 -8.54 -11.34
C ALA A 302 19.73 -8.44 -10.10
N GLU A 303 19.16 -8.59 -8.89
CA GLU A 303 19.92 -8.53 -7.65
C GLU A 303 20.92 -9.70 -7.53
N GLN A 304 20.52 -10.91 -7.93
CA GLN A 304 21.40 -12.08 -7.93
C GLN A 304 22.58 -11.93 -8.91
N SER A 305 22.39 -11.18 -10.00
CA SER A 305 23.47 -10.88 -10.95
C SER A 305 24.51 -9.89 -10.40
N GLY A 306 24.15 -9.13 -9.37
CA GLY A 306 25.06 -8.23 -8.67
C GLY A 306 25.43 -6.97 -9.48
N ASN A 307 26.42 -6.25 -8.95
CA ASN A 307 27.01 -5.10 -9.62
C ASN A 307 28.25 -5.53 -10.45
N PRO A 308 28.23 -5.35 -11.79
CA PRO A 308 29.36 -5.75 -12.64
C PRO A 308 30.66 -5.03 -12.30
N LEU A 309 30.60 -3.82 -11.74
CA LEU A 309 31.79 -3.07 -11.33
C LEU A 309 32.48 -3.72 -10.12
N VAL A 310 31.72 -4.24 -9.15
CA VAL A 310 32.26 -4.93 -7.96
C VAL A 310 33.01 -6.20 -8.37
N GLY A 311 32.45 -6.96 -9.31
CA GLY A 311 33.13 -8.15 -9.86
C GLY A 311 34.44 -7.81 -10.58
N LYS A 312 34.50 -6.66 -11.27
CA LYS A 312 35.73 -6.15 -11.91
C LYS A 312 36.77 -5.66 -10.88
N SER A 313 36.35 -5.28 -9.67
CA SER A 313 37.23 -4.79 -8.59
C SER A 313 37.92 -5.88 -7.77
N GLY A 314 37.70 -7.17 -8.08
CA GLY A 314 38.35 -8.29 -7.39
C GLY A 314 37.68 -8.75 -6.09
N PHE A 315 36.51 -8.19 -5.75
CA PHE A 315 35.68 -8.69 -4.65
C PHE A 315 34.85 -9.89 -5.08
N ALA A 316 34.53 -10.76 -4.13
CA ALA A 316 33.64 -11.90 -4.37
C ALA A 316 32.23 -11.40 -4.73
N ALA A 317 31.78 -11.70 -5.95
CA ALA A 317 30.47 -11.32 -6.48
C ALA A 317 29.47 -12.50 -6.50
N ASP A 318 29.84 -13.62 -5.87
CA ASP A 318 29.07 -14.88 -5.82
C ASP A 318 27.75 -14.74 -5.05
N GLN A 319 27.71 -13.83 -4.07
CA GLN A 319 26.52 -13.55 -3.26
C GLN A 319 25.54 -12.58 -3.92
N GLY A 320 25.85 -12.00 -5.09
CA GLY A 320 25.06 -10.98 -5.77
C GLY A 320 25.16 -9.59 -5.13
N ASN A 321 24.14 -8.75 -5.31
CA ASN A 321 24.12 -7.38 -4.78
C ASN A 321 23.72 -7.35 -3.29
N MET A 322 24.71 -7.39 -2.40
CA MET A 322 24.51 -7.27 -0.95
C MET A 322 24.51 -5.82 -0.43
N GLU A 323 24.77 -4.82 -1.28
CA GLU A 323 24.63 -3.42 -0.90
C GLU A 323 23.17 -3.11 -0.53
N GLY A 324 22.99 -2.45 0.61
CA GLY A 324 21.67 -2.18 1.20
C GLY A 324 20.87 -3.41 1.62
N LYS A 325 21.45 -4.62 1.68
CA LYS A 325 20.76 -5.86 2.10
C LYS A 325 21.13 -6.28 3.52
N GLU A 326 20.22 -7.01 4.15
CA GLU A 326 20.44 -7.63 5.44
C GLU A 326 20.87 -9.09 5.32
N VAL A 327 21.93 -9.47 6.04
CA VAL A 327 22.43 -10.86 6.09
C VAL A 327 21.39 -11.85 6.64
N ARG A 328 20.45 -11.36 7.46
CA ARG A 328 19.32 -12.13 7.98
C ARG A 328 18.40 -12.67 6.87
N PHE A 329 18.29 -11.93 5.77
CA PHE A 329 17.31 -12.20 4.71
C PHE A 329 17.99 -12.70 3.43
N GLY A 330 19.16 -12.14 3.12
CA GLY A 330 19.85 -12.36 1.85
C GLY A 330 19.01 -11.90 0.65
N ILE A 331 19.55 -12.09 -0.55
CA ILE A 331 18.89 -11.67 -1.79
C ILE A 331 17.48 -12.27 -1.95
N PRO A 332 17.23 -13.57 -1.72
CA PRO A 332 15.92 -14.16 -2.00
C PRO A 332 14.78 -13.47 -1.24
N LEU A 333 14.94 -13.26 0.07
CA LEU A 333 13.90 -12.66 0.90
C LEU A 333 13.84 -11.14 0.71
N SER A 334 14.97 -10.46 0.49
CA SER A 334 14.98 -9.04 0.14
C SER A 334 14.25 -8.77 -1.18
N SER A 335 14.57 -9.49 -2.25
CA SER A 335 13.87 -9.34 -3.54
C SER A 335 12.38 -9.63 -3.46
N LEU A 336 11.99 -10.64 -2.68
CA LEU A 336 10.58 -10.95 -2.43
C LEU A 336 9.88 -9.83 -1.65
N PHE A 337 10.53 -9.30 -0.62
CA PHE A 337 9.99 -8.21 0.18
C PHE A 337 9.86 -6.93 -0.64
N THR A 338 10.88 -6.54 -1.42
CA THR A 338 10.82 -5.41 -2.38
C THR A 338 9.62 -5.56 -3.32
N ALA A 339 9.41 -6.74 -3.91
CA ALA A 339 8.27 -6.97 -4.79
C ALA A 339 6.92 -6.87 -4.04
N ILE A 340 6.80 -7.46 -2.85
CA ILE A 340 5.55 -7.44 -2.07
C ILE A 340 5.22 -6.04 -1.59
N THR A 341 6.16 -5.36 -0.94
CA THR A 341 5.93 -4.03 -0.35
C THR A 341 5.57 -2.99 -1.40
N THR A 342 6.12 -3.12 -2.62
CA THR A 342 5.81 -2.19 -3.71
C THR A 342 4.55 -2.56 -4.49
N ALA A 343 4.25 -3.85 -4.64
CA ALA A 343 3.00 -4.31 -5.25
C ALA A 343 1.78 -4.03 -4.36
N ALA A 344 1.86 -4.38 -3.07
CA ALA A 344 0.78 -4.19 -2.09
C ALA A 344 0.70 -2.75 -1.56
N THR A 345 1.42 -1.80 -2.16
CA THR A 345 1.54 -0.40 -1.73
C THR A 345 1.69 -0.25 -0.21
N THR A 346 2.55 -1.08 0.39
CA THR A 346 2.81 -1.01 1.83
C THR A 346 3.87 0.02 2.13
N GLY A 347 5.01 -0.01 1.44
CA GLY A 347 6.09 0.96 1.64
C GLY A 347 7.07 0.67 2.79
N SER A 348 6.89 -0.44 3.50
CA SER A 348 7.94 -0.95 4.40
C SER A 348 9.15 -1.39 3.60
N VAL A 349 10.35 -1.23 4.15
CA VAL A 349 11.60 -1.51 3.44
C VAL A 349 12.50 -2.35 4.35
N ASN A 350 12.82 -3.59 3.94
CA ASN A 350 13.78 -4.45 4.65
C ASN A 350 15.17 -4.46 3.99
N ASN A 351 15.31 -3.76 2.87
CA ASN A 351 16.56 -3.51 2.17
C ASN A 351 16.48 -2.19 1.39
N MET A 352 17.53 -1.37 1.45
CA MET A 352 17.50 -0.03 0.86
C MET A 352 17.29 -0.09 -0.65
N HIS A 353 16.27 0.60 -1.15
CA HIS A 353 15.89 0.55 -2.56
C HIS A 353 16.81 1.38 -3.46
N ASP A 354 17.44 2.46 -2.96
CA ASP A 354 18.53 3.18 -3.68
C ASP A 354 19.68 2.23 -4.06
N SER A 355 19.95 1.27 -3.18
CA SER A 355 21.06 0.33 -3.30
C SER A 355 20.72 -0.88 -4.17
N LEU A 356 19.52 -0.98 -4.73
CA LEU A 356 19.18 -2.02 -5.69
C LEU A 356 20.01 -1.82 -6.97
N THR A 357 20.23 -2.90 -7.71
CA THR A 357 20.74 -2.78 -9.08
C THR A 357 19.75 -1.94 -9.91
N PRO A 358 20.17 -1.29 -11.02
CA PRO A 358 19.26 -0.39 -11.72
C PRO A 358 17.99 -1.09 -12.24
N ILE A 359 18.12 -2.33 -12.73
CA ILE A 359 16.96 -3.15 -13.13
C ILE A 359 16.19 -3.67 -11.90
N GLY A 360 16.88 -3.95 -10.80
CA GLY A 360 16.25 -4.25 -9.51
C GLY A 360 15.37 -3.11 -9.01
N GLY A 361 15.83 -1.85 -9.12
CA GLY A 361 15.09 -0.63 -8.77
C GLY A 361 14.02 -0.22 -9.78
N LEU A 362 14.08 -0.69 -11.03
CA LEU A 362 13.00 -0.54 -12.01
C LEU A 362 11.72 -1.26 -11.57
N VAL A 363 11.85 -2.44 -10.96
CA VAL A 363 10.70 -3.25 -10.53
C VAL A 363 9.82 -2.55 -9.49
N PRO A 364 10.33 -2.03 -8.36
CA PRO A 364 9.51 -1.30 -7.41
C PRO A 364 8.87 -0.04 -8.04
N LEU A 365 9.59 0.70 -8.90
CA LEU A 365 8.99 1.78 -9.69
C LEU A 365 7.81 1.29 -10.53
N ALA A 366 7.99 0.22 -11.30
CA ALA A 366 6.95 -0.31 -12.18
C ALA A 366 5.72 -0.78 -11.40
N LEU A 367 5.91 -1.48 -10.27
CA LEU A 367 4.80 -1.95 -9.43
C LEU A 367 3.98 -0.78 -8.86
N MET A 368 4.63 0.29 -8.40
CA MET A 368 3.96 1.50 -7.92
C MET A 368 3.32 2.32 -9.05
N MET A 369 3.94 2.40 -10.23
CA MET A 369 3.39 3.05 -11.41
C MET A 369 2.13 2.36 -11.92
N LEU A 370 2.07 1.03 -11.85
CA LEU A 370 0.88 0.25 -12.20
C LEU A 370 -0.24 0.40 -11.14
N ASN A 371 0.12 0.40 -9.85
CA ASN A 371 -0.78 0.56 -8.70
C ASN A 371 -2.04 -0.34 -8.75
N ASN A 372 -1.90 -1.60 -9.16
CA ASN A 372 -3.02 -2.54 -9.27
C ASN A 372 -2.65 -4.01 -9.03
N VAL A 373 -1.39 -4.31 -8.73
CA VAL A 373 -0.91 -5.68 -8.47
C VAL A 373 -1.15 -5.98 -7.00
N PHE A 374 -2.34 -6.47 -6.67
CA PHE A 374 -2.92 -6.53 -5.31
C PHE A 374 -3.18 -5.14 -4.72
N GLY A 375 -2.17 -4.27 -4.68
CA GLY A 375 -2.24 -2.92 -4.13
C GLY A 375 -2.57 -2.89 -2.63
N GLY A 376 -2.75 -1.68 -2.10
CA GLY A 376 -3.03 -1.49 -0.69
C GLY A 376 -4.45 -1.87 -0.29
N ASP A 377 -4.66 -1.98 1.01
CA ASP A 377 -5.90 -2.42 1.63
C ASP A 377 -7.12 -1.66 1.08
N GLY A 378 -7.90 -2.37 0.28
CA GLY A 378 -9.07 -1.87 -0.40
C GLY A 378 -8.78 -1.06 -1.67
N VAL A 379 -7.92 -0.06 -1.63
CA VAL A 379 -7.66 0.82 -2.80
C VAL A 379 -7.03 0.07 -3.98
N GLY A 380 -6.18 -0.93 -3.73
CA GLY A 380 -5.65 -1.80 -4.78
C GLY A 380 -6.74 -2.58 -5.50
N PHE A 381 -7.73 -3.08 -4.74
CA PHE A 381 -8.91 -3.71 -5.31
C PHE A 381 -9.76 -2.72 -6.13
N VAL A 382 -9.90 -1.47 -5.68
CA VAL A 382 -10.58 -0.42 -6.43
C VAL A 382 -9.87 -0.13 -7.76
N ASN A 383 -8.53 -0.06 -7.74
CA ASN A 383 -7.73 0.19 -8.94
C ASN A 383 -7.83 -0.97 -9.93
N ILE A 384 -7.70 -2.23 -9.51
CA ILE A 384 -7.87 -3.35 -10.44
C ILE A 384 -9.31 -3.43 -11.00
N MET A 385 -10.33 -2.98 -10.23
CA MET A 385 -11.69 -2.82 -10.74
C MET A 385 -11.83 -1.70 -11.78
N MET A 386 -11.13 -0.59 -11.59
CA MET A 386 -11.02 0.45 -12.61
C MET A 386 -10.44 -0.13 -13.91
N TYR A 387 -9.32 -0.85 -13.84
CA TYR A 387 -8.72 -1.51 -15.01
C TYR A 387 -9.61 -2.60 -15.62
N ALA A 388 -10.34 -3.36 -14.81
CA ALA A 388 -11.30 -4.36 -15.28
C ALA A 388 -12.45 -3.71 -16.08
N MET A 389 -12.95 -2.56 -15.64
CA MET A 389 -13.96 -1.79 -16.36
C MET A 389 -13.40 -1.21 -17.68
N ILE A 390 -12.14 -0.77 -17.70
CA ILE A 390 -11.46 -0.33 -18.93
C ILE A 390 -11.27 -1.49 -19.91
N ALA A 391 -10.80 -2.65 -19.43
CA ALA A 391 -10.61 -3.84 -20.24
C ALA A 391 -11.92 -4.29 -20.91
N VAL A 392 -13.04 -4.26 -20.16
CA VAL A 392 -14.39 -4.51 -20.70
C VAL A 392 -14.80 -3.43 -21.70
N PHE A 393 -14.48 -2.17 -21.45
CA PHE A 393 -14.76 -1.07 -22.38
C PHE A 393 -14.03 -1.24 -23.71
N LEU A 394 -12.73 -1.48 -23.68
CA LEU A 394 -11.92 -1.73 -24.87
C LEU A 394 -12.41 -2.97 -25.62
N SER A 395 -12.69 -4.07 -24.90
CA SER A 395 -13.23 -5.30 -25.51
C SER A 395 -14.58 -5.09 -26.18
N GLY A 396 -15.49 -4.36 -25.53
CA GLY A 396 -16.79 -4.01 -26.09
C GLY A 396 -16.66 -3.20 -27.38
N LEU A 397 -15.80 -2.18 -27.38
CA LEU A 397 -15.54 -1.37 -28.57
C LEU A 397 -14.95 -2.19 -29.74
N MET A 398 -13.98 -3.06 -29.46
CA MET A 398 -13.34 -3.91 -30.49
C MET A 398 -14.34 -4.86 -31.17
N VAL A 399 -15.35 -5.33 -30.45
CA VAL A 399 -16.39 -6.24 -30.96
C VAL A 399 -17.64 -5.47 -31.44
N GLY A 400 -17.65 -4.14 -31.36
CA GLY A 400 -18.78 -3.30 -31.77
C GLY A 400 -20.01 -3.43 -30.88
N ARG A 401 -19.83 -3.73 -29.60
CA ARG A 401 -20.90 -3.91 -28.60
C ARG A 401 -20.80 -2.87 -27.48
N THR A 402 -21.93 -2.60 -26.84
CA THR A 402 -21.94 -1.75 -25.64
C THR A 402 -21.16 -2.44 -24.51
N PRO A 403 -20.19 -1.77 -23.89
CA PRO A 403 -19.47 -2.32 -22.75
C PRO A 403 -20.36 -2.61 -21.55
N GLU A 404 -20.24 -3.81 -20.99
CA GLU A 404 -21.06 -4.29 -19.89
C GLU A 404 -20.21 -5.01 -18.83
N PHE A 405 -20.30 -4.56 -17.58
CA PHE A 405 -19.62 -5.18 -16.45
C PHE A 405 -20.66 -5.77 -15.49
N LEU A 406 -20.66 -7.10 -15.31
CA LEU A 406 -21.69 -7.84 -14.57
C LEU A 406 -23.11 -7.49 -15.02
N GLY A 407 -23.32 -7.43 -16.34
CA GLY A 407 -24.59 -7.06 -16.97
C GLY A 407 -24.95 -5.58 -16.87
N ARG A 408 -24.12 -4.73 -16.25
CA ARG A 408 -24.37 -3.29 -16.13
C ARG A 408 -23.61 -2.53 -17.19
N LYS A 409 -24.33 -1.76 -17.99
CA LYS A 409 -23.72 -0.94 -19.06
C LYS A 409 -22.78 0.10 -18.48
N ILE A 410 -21.59 0.21 -19.05
CA ILE A 410 -20.65 1.31 -18.80
C ILE A 410 -20.93 2.39 -19.84
N GLU A 411 -21.43 3.55 -19.40
CA GLU A 411 -21.79 4.67 -20.28
C GLU A 411 -20.68 5.74 -20.25
N PRO A 412 -20.71 6.73 -21.14
CA PRO A 412 -19.69 7.77 -21.20
C PRO A 412 -19.47 8.52 -19.88
N LYS A 413 -20.49 8.64 -19.02
CA LYS A 413 -20.37 9.29 -17.72
C LYS A 413 -19.48 8.51 -16.73
N GLU A 414 -19.59 7.18 -16.70
CA GLU A 414 -18.68 6.37 -15.86
C GLU A 414 -17.29 6.34 -16.46
N MET A 415 -17.19 6.20 -17.78
CA MET A 415 -15.90 6.13 -18.46
C MET A 415 -15.08 7.42 -18.28
N LYS A 416 -15.72 8.60 -18.28
CA LYS A 416 -15.05 9.87 -17.96
C LYS A 416 -14.41 9.86 -16.57
N LEU A 417 -15.11 9.35 -15.56
CA LEU A 417 -14.59 9.29 -14.19
C LEU A 417 -13.45 8.28 -14.05
N ILE A 418 -13.60 7.12 -14.68
CA ILE A 418 -12.57 6.07 -14.74
C ILE A 418 -11.29 6.59 -15.40
N VAL A 419 -11.43 7.31 -16.53
CA VAL A 419 -10.28 7.90 -17.24
C VAL A 419 -9.63 9.03 -16.43
N ILE A 420 -10.41 9.86 -15.73
CA ILE A 420 -9.85 10.88 -14.83
C ILE A 420 -9.01 10.22 -13.73
N ALA A 421 -9.55 9.19 -13.07
CA ALA A 421 -8.82 8.45 -12.03
C ALA A 421 -7.54 7.80 -12.58
N LEU A 422 -7.60 7.21 -13.79
CA LEU A 422 -6.45 6.60 -14.45
C LEU A 422 -5.36 7.62 -14.80
N LEU A 423 -5.72 8.74 -15.44
CA LEU A 423 -4.76 9.71 -15.97
C LEU A 423 -4.19 10.64 -14.91
N LEU A 424 -4.85 10.78 -13.76
CA LEU A 424 -4.32 11.58 -12.68
C LEU A 424 -3.01 10.99 -12.14
N HIS A 425 -2.94 9.67 -11.95
CA HIS A 425 -1.78 8.99 -11.38
C HIS A 425 -0.46 9.33 -12.11
N PRO A 426 -0.33 9.15 -13.44
CA PRO A 426 0.88 9.56 -14.14
C PRO A 426 1.12 11.07 -14.15
N LEU A 427 0.06 11.89 -14.18
CA LEU A 427 0.18 13.35 -14.17
C LEU A 427 0.84 13.84 -12.88
N ILE A 428 0.40 13.33 -11.73
CA ILE A 428 0.92 13.71 -10.41
C ILE A 428 2.27 13.05 -10.08
N ILE A 429 2.78 12.18 -10.94
CA ILE A 429 4.15 11.66 -10.87
C ILE A 429 5.06 12.50 -11.76
N LEU A 430 4.73 12.59 -13.05
CA LEU A 430 5.62 13.15 -14.07
C LEU A 430 5.75 14.67 -13.98
N ALA A 431 4.65 15.39 -13.72
CA ALA A 431 4.69 16.85 -13.63
C ALA A 431 5.54 17.36 -12.46
N PRO A 432 5.34 16.91 -11.20
CA PRO A 432 6.20 17.35 -10.10
C PRO A 432 7.63 16.81 -10.22
N SER A 433 7.84 15.60 -10.78
CA SER A 433 9.21 15.12 -11.08
C SER A 433 9.94 16.07 -12.03
N ALA A 434 9.27 16.54 -13.09
CA ALA A 434 9.85 17.52 -14.00
C ALA A 434 10.17 18.84 -13.29
N ILE A 435 9.27 19.34 -12.44
CA ILE A 435 9.49 20.57 -11.66
C ILE A 435 10.69 20.43 -10.71
N ALA A 436 10.81 19.29 -10.01
CA ALA A 436 11.93 19.04 -9.11
C ALA A 436 13.27 18.98 -9.86
N LEU A 437 13.32 18.34 -11.03
CA LEU A 437 14.52 18.28 -11.87
C LEU A 437 14.87 19.62 -12.54
N MET A 438 13.90 20.53 -12.69
CA MET A 438 14.09 21.86 -13.26
C MET A 438 14.46 22.94 -12.23
N THR A 439 14.45 22.61 -10.93
CA THR A 439 14.67 23.59 -9.85
C THR A 439 15.81 23.18 -8.92
N HIS A 440 16.52 24.18 -8.38
CA HIS A 440 17.55 23.93 -7.37
C HIS A 440 16.98 23.27 -6.10
N MET A 441 15.75 23.65 -5.71
CA MET A 441 15.06 23.08 -4.55
C MET A 441 14.86 21.56 -4.65
N GLY A 442 14.66 21.02 -5.86
CA GLY A 442 14.56 19.57 -6.06
C GLY A 442 15.93 18.92 -6.25
N THR A 443 16.77 19.48 -7.12
CA THR A 443 18.07 18.88 -7.49
C THR A 443 19.11 18.88 -6.37
N GLU A 444 19.05 19.80 -5.41
CA GLU A 444 19.96 19.81 -4.25
C GLU A 444 19.76 18.61 -3.31
N ALA A 445 18.60 17.96 -3.36
CA ALA A 445 18.31 16.79 -2.53
C ALA A 445 18.92 15.49 -3.09
N ILE A 446 19.31 15.47 -4.37
CA ILE A 446 19.89 14.29 -5.04
C ILE A 446 21.23 13.97 -4.41
N SER A 447 21.39 12.73 -3.93
CA SER A 447 22.64 12.23 -3.35
C SER A 447 23.46 11.40 -4.34
N ASN A 448 22.79 10.68 -5.25
CA ASN A 448 23.42 9.85 -6.27
C ASN A 448 23.32 10.55 -7.64
N PRO A 449 24.43 10.99 -8.24
CA PRO A 449 24.38 11.79 -9.47
C PRO A 449 24.01 10.96 -10.72
N GLY A 450 23.77 11.66 -11.83
CA GLY A 450 23.50 11.02 -13.13
C GLY A 450 22.10 10.43 -13.23
N PHE A 451 21.98 9.30 -13.94
CA PHE A 451 20.69 8.64 -14.19
C PHE A 451 20.02 8.13 -12.91
N HIS A 452 20.82 7.74 -11.90
CA HIS A 452 20.30 7.31 -10.61
C HIS A 452 19.58 8.45 -9.86
N GLY A 453 20.09 9.68 -9.96
CA GLY A 453 19.45 10.86 -9.36
C GLY A 453 18.10 11.20 -9.97
N ILE A 454 17.91 10.93 -11.26
CA ILE A 454 16.58 11.00 -11.90
C ILE A 454 15.67 9.94 -11.27
N SER A 455 16.17 8.71 -11.09
CA SER A 455 15.43 7.64 -10.43
C SER A 455 15.05 8.02 -8.99
N GLN A 456 15.93 8.64 -8.20
CA GLN A 456 15.61 9.12 -6.83
C GLN A 456 14.41 10.07 -6.83
N VAL A 457 14.42 11.10 -7.69
CA VAL A 457 13.31 12.07 -7.79
C VAL A 457 12.02 11.40 -8.26
N VAL A 458 12.10 10.56 -9.29
CA VAL A 458 10.92 9.90 -9.85
C VAL A 458 10.35 8.87 -8.88
N TYR A 459 11.19 8.16 -8.12
CA TYR A 459 10.78 7.21 -7.11
C TYR A 459 9.97 7.88 -6.01
N GLU A 460 10.45 9.03 -5.52
CA GLU A 460 9.81 9.80 -4.46
C GLU A 460 8.37 10.21 -4.83
N TYR A 461 8.19 10.79 -6.02
CA TYR A 461 6.85 11.16 -6.49
C TYR A 461 6.01 9.95 -6.89
N THR A 462 6.62 8.89 -7.41
CA THR A 462 5.92 7.63 -7.72
C THR A 462 5.35 7.01 -6.44
N SER A 463 6.14 6.94 -5.38
CA SER A 463 5.75 6.41 -4.08
C SER A 463 4.65 7.27 -3.44
N SER A 464 4.84 8.60 -3.45
CA SER A 464 3.83 9.56 -2.99
C SER A 464 2.49 9.42 -3.72
N ALA A 465 2.52 9.35 -5.05
CA ALA A 465 1.32 9.25 -5.87
C ALA A 465 0.62 7.91 -5.71
N ALA A 466 1.41 6.83 -5.57
CA ALA A 466 0.88 5.49 -5.42
C ALA A 466 0.32 5.21 -4.03
N ASN A 467 0.54 6.14 -3.07
CA ASN A 467 0.36 5.92 -1.65
C ASN A 467 1.12 4.67 -1.18
N ASN A 468 2.35 4.51 -1.67
CA ASN A 468 3.20 3.38 -1.32
C ASN A 468 3.94 3.62 -0.01
N GLY A 469 4.76 4.67 0.10
CA GLY A 469 5.51 4.99 1.32
C GLY A 469 6.99 4.65 1.30
N SER A 470 7.42 3.72 0.45
CA SER A 470 8.86 3.44 0.34
C SER A 470 9.57 4.65 -0.24
N GLY A 471 10.73 4.97 0.30
CA GLY A 471 11.70 5.85 -0.32
C GLY A 471 12.84 5.06 -0.95
N PHE A 472 13.58 5.71 -1.83
CA PHE A 472 14.95 5.30 -2.09
C PHE A 472 15.85 5.60 -0.87
N GLU A 473 15.47 6.54 0.00
CA GLU A 473 16.16 6.88 1.26
C GLU A 473 17.57 7.45 1.11
N GLY A 474 18.04 7.70 -0.11
CA GLY A 474 19.20 8.56 -0.35
C GLY A 474 18.83 10.01 -0.70
N LEU A 475 17.60 10.27 -1.15
CA LEU A 475 17.14 11.62 -1.44
C LEU A 475 17.00 12.41 -0.13
N LYS A 476 17.59 13.61 -0.04
CA LYS A 476 17.50 14.48 1.15
C LYS A 476 16.19 15.26 1.15
N ASP A 477 15.10 14.54 1.37
CA ASP A 477 13.71 14.98 1.20
C ASP A 477 13.12 15.80 2.36
N ASN A 478 13.79 15.89 3.52
CA ASN A 478 13.33 16.71 4.64
C ASN A 478 13.59 18.21 4.42
N THR A 479 12.92 18.78 3.42
CA THR A 479 12.92 20.20 3.08
C THR A 479 11.49 20.67 2.85
N ALA A 480 11.24 21.97 2.95
CA ALA A 480 9.91 22.53 2.71
C ALA A 480 9.36 22.18 1.31
N PHE A 481 10.21 22.19 0.27
CA PHE A 481 9.81 21.87 -1.10
C PHE A 481 9.29 20.42 -1.21
N TRP A 482 10.08 19.46 -0.75
CA TRP A 482 9.75 18.05 -0.79
C TRP A 482 8.58 17.73 0.14
N ASN A 483 8.57 18.22 1.38
CA ASN A 483 7.48 18.05 2.34
C ASN A 483 6.12 18.48 1.76
N ILE A 484 6.05 19.68 1.18
CA ILE A 484 4.79 20.24 0.67
C ILE A 484 4.37 19.55 -0.64
N SER A 485 5.30 19.41 -1.59
CA SER A 485 4.97 18.86 -2.92
C SER A 485 4.52 17.40 -2.85
N THR A 486 5.25 16.54 -2.14
CA THR A 486 4.87 15.14 -1.91
C THR A 486 3.56 15.04 -1.12
N GLY A 487 3.34 15.91 -0.12
CA GLY A 487 2.08 16.00 0.61
C GLY A 487 0.88 16.26 -0.30
N VAL A 488 0.99 17.22 -1.21
CA VAL A 488 -0.06 17.49 -2.20
C VAL A 488 -0.28 16.28 -3.13
N VAL A 489 0.81 15.66 -3.61
CA VAL A 489 0.75 14.47 -4.48
C VAL A 489 0.03 13.31 -3.77
N MET A 490 0.35 13.04 -2.52
CA MET A 490 -0.30 11.99 -1.71
C MET A 490 -1.81 12.20 -1.58
N LEU A 491 -2.26 13.44 -1.31
CA LEU A 491 -3.68 13.78 -1.22
C LEU A 491 -4.41 13.54 -2.53
N LEU A 492 -3.81 13.96 -3.65
CA LEU A 492 -4.39 13.80 -4.98
C LEU A 492 -4.46 12.32 -5.38
N GLY A 493 -3.38 11.57 -5.15
CA GLY A 493 -3.30 10.13 -5.44
C GLY A 493 -4.37 9.33 -4.69
N ARG A 494 -4.58 9.65 -3.41
CA ARG A 494 -5.55 8.92 -2.57
C ARG A 494 -6.99 9.29 -2.88
N TYR A 495 -7.35 10.56 -2.75
CA TYR A 495 -8.76 10.94 -2.65
C TYR A 495 -9.45 11.11 -3.99
N VAL A 496 -8.75 11.54 -5.05
CA VAL A 496 -9.41 11.74 -6.34
C VAL A 496 -9.85 10.40 -6.94
N SER A 497 -8.99 9.37 -6.87
CA SER A 497 -9.35 8.01 -7.30
C SER A 497 -10.53 7.45 -6.48
N ILE A 498 -10.49 7.59 -5.15
CA ILE A 498 -11.60 7.17 -4.26
C ILE A 498 -12.91 7.87 -4.64
N ILE A 499 -12.90 9.19 -4.79
CA ILE A 499 -14.11 9.97 -5.13
C ILE A 499 -14.68 9.54 -6.49
N ALA A 500 -13.81 9.42 -7.50
CA ALA A 500 -14.21 9.02 -8.84
C ALA A 500 -14.83 7.61 -8.84
N MET A 501 -14.21 6.65 -8.15
CA MET A 501 -14.68 5.27 -8.12
C MET A 501 -15.91 5.07 -7.25
N LEU A 502 -16.08 5.85 -6.17
CA LEU A 502 -17.36 5.89 -5.43
C LEU A 502 -18.49 6.49 -6.27
N ALA A 503 -18.21 7.50 -7.11
CA ALA A 503 -19.20 8.04 -8.03
C ALA A 503 -19.59 7.03 -9.12
N VAL A 504 -18.61 6.28 -9.66
CA VAL A 504 -18.86 5.14 -10.58
C VAL A 504 -19.72 4.08 -9.90
N ALA A 505 -19.37 3.67 -8.67
CA ALA A 505 -20.15 2.73 -7.87
C ALA A 505 -21.61 3.23 -7.67
N GLY A 506 -21.77 4.49 -7.31
CA GLY A 506 -23.08 5.14 -7.14
C GLY A 506 -23.90 5.21 -8.43
N SER A 507 -23.27 5.32 -9.59
CA SER A 507 -23.97 5.26 -10.87
C SER A 507 -24.36 3.83 -11.23
N LEU A 508 -23.45 2.87 -11.05
CA LEU A 508 -23.67 1.46 -11.38
C LEU A 508 -24.74 0.82 -10.50
N VAL A 509 -24.85 1.14 -9.21
CA VAL A 509 -25.85 0.57 -8.29
C VAL A 509 -27.29 0.81 -8.74
N GLY A 510 -27.53 1.93 -9.42
CA GLY A 510 -28.84 2.31 -9.97
C GLY A 510 -29.18 1.69 -11.32
N LYS A 511 -28.24 1.02 -11.99
CA LYS A 511 -28.47 0.45 -13.33
C LYS A 511 -29.17 -0.90 -13.25
N GLN A 512 -30.05 -1.15 -14.21
CA GLN A 512 -30.64 -2.47 -14.41
C GLN A 512 -29.64 -3.39 -15.13
N PRO A 513 -29.29 -4.55 -14.56
CA PRO A 513 -28.53 -5.58 -15.26
C PRO A 513 -29.29 -6.12 -16.46
N VAL A 514 -28.57 -6.26 -17.57
CA VAL A 514 -29.02 -6.88 -18.82
C VAL A 514 -28.79 -8.39 -18.73
N PRO A 515 -29.72 -9.24 -19.21
CA PRO A 515 -29.51 -10.68 -19.28
C PRO A 515 -28.29 -11.06 -20.11
N GLU A 516 -27.59 -12.13 -19.72
CA GLU A 516 -26.48 -12.67 -20.50
C GLU A 516 -26.98 -13.23 -21.84
N THR A 517 -26.28 -12.90 -22.91
CA THR A 517 -26.52 -13.38 -24.28
C THR A 517 -25.25 -14.05 -24.81
N ILE A 518 -25.34 -14.70 -25.99
CA ILE A 518 -24.17 -15.26 -26.68
C ILE A 518 -23.09 -14.18 -26.96
N GLY A 519 -23.50 -12.93 -27.12
CA GLY A 519 -22.60 -11.78 -27.34
C GLY A 519 -22.09 -11.13 -26.06
N THR A 520 -22.50 -11.59 -24.88
CA THR A 520 -22.05 -11.02 -23.60
C THR A 520 -20.62 -11.46 -23.33
N PHE A 521 -19.74 -10.48 -23.16
CA PHE A 521 -18.34 -10.74 -22.89
C PHE A 521 -18.14 -11.21 -21.44
N ARG A 522 -17.63 -12.43 -21.28
CA ARG A 522 -17.53 -13.11 -19.99
C ARG A 522 -16.27 -12.73 -19.21
N THR A 523 -16.45 -12.02 -18.11
CA THR A 523 -15.35 -11.61 -17.21
C THR A 523 -14.89 -12.71 -16.23
N ASP A 524 -15.49 -13.91 -16.28
CA ASP A 524 -15.14 -15.06 -15.45
C ASP A 524 -14.28 -16.11 -16.17
N THR A 525 -13.60 -15.71 -17.25
CA THR A 525 -12.83 -16.60 -18.13
C THR A 525 -11.34 -16.25 -18.16
N ALA A 526 -10.51 -17.22 -18.55
CA ALA A 526 -9.08 -16.99 -18.77
C ALA A 526 -8.82 -15.92 -19.83
N THR A 527 -9.64 -15.87 -20.89
CA THR A 527 -9.57 -14.85 -21.94
C THR A 527 -9.67 -13.44 -21.37
N PHE A 528 -10.61 -13.20 -20.44
CA PHE A 528 -10.69 -11.92 -19.76
C PHE A 528 -9.44 -11.64 -18.91
N GLY A 529 -8.92 -12.64 -18.19
CA GLY A 529 -7.67 -12.50 -17.44
C GLY A 529 -6.50 -12.05 -18.32
N VAL A 530 -6.36 -12.63 -19.52
CA VAL A 530 -5.32 -12.22 -20.49
C VAL A 530 -5.54 -10.79 -20.98
N ILE A 531 -6.78 -10.40 -21.27
CA ILE A 531 -7.10 -9.03 -21.71
C ILE A 531 -6.85 -8.03 -20.59
N LEU A 532 -7.23 -8.35 -19.35
CA LEU A 532 -6.96 -7.51 -18.18
C LEU A 532 -5.45 -7.35 -17.95
N PHE A 533 -4.70 -8.45 -18.00
CA PHE A 533 -3.24 -8.45 -17.96
C PHE A 533 -2.65 -7.50 -19.02
N GLY A 534 -3.06 -7.67 -20.28
CA GLY A 534 -2.59 -6.84 -21.39
C GLY A 534 -2.95 -5.37 -21.22
N THR A 535 -4.17 -5.08 -20.75
CA THR A 535 -4.64 -3.71 -20.51
C THR A 535 -3.79 -3.02 -19.44
N VAL A 536 -3.54 -3.69 -18.31
CA VAL A 536 -2.69 -3.19 -17.23
C VAL A 536 -1.27 -2.95 -17.73
N PHE A 537 -0.67 -3.95 -18.38
CA PHE A 537 0.71 -3.89 -18.82
C PHE A 537 0.95 -2.80 -19.87
N ILE A 538 0.08 -2.73 -20.90
CA ILE A 538 0.23 -1.78 -22.00
C ILE A 538 0.03 -0.34 -21.51
N ILE A 539 -1.02 -0.08 -20.72
CA ILE A 539 -1.27 1.27 -20.21
C ILE A 539 -0.11 1.73 -19.33
N GLY A 540 0.37 0.88 -18.41
CA GLY A 540 1.51 1.25 -17.56
C GLY A 540 2.79 1.48 -18.36
N ALA A 541 3.13 0.54 -19.24
CA ALA A 541 4.33 0.61 -20.07
C ALA A 541 4.33 1.88 -20.92
N LEU A 542 3.29 2.12 -21.73
CA LEU A 542 3.26 3.28 -22.63
C LEU A 542 3.31 4.63 -21.88
N THR A 543 2.84 4.67 -20.64
CA THR A 543 2.78 5.92 -19.88
C THR A 543 4.14 6.31 -19.28
N PHE A 544 4.87 5.34 -18.72
CA PHE A 544 6.08 5.61 -17.93
C PHE A 544 7.38 5.15 -18.61
N PHE A 545 7.30 4.44 -19.73
CA PHE A 545 8.48 3.95 -20.45
C PHE A 545 9.53 5.05 -20.74
N PRO A 546 9.18 6.28 -21.16
CA PRO A 546 10.18 7.32 -21.39
C PRO A 546 11.01 7.67 -20.15
N VAL A 547 10.38 7.80 -18.97
CA VAL A 547 11.10 8.15 -17.74
C VAL A 547 11.91 6.97 -17.21
N LEU A 548 11.40 5.74 -17.36
CA LEU A 548 12.13 4.52 -17.01
C LEU A 548 13.36 4.31 -17.90
N ILE A 549 13.30 4.71 -19.17
CA ILE A 549 14.46 4.73 -20.05
C ILE A 549 15.53 5.69 -19.52
N LEU A 550 15.13 6.91 -19.16
CA LEU A 550 16.05 7.97 -18.76
C LEU A 550 16.65 7.77 -17.35
N GLY A 551 16.01 6.98 -16.49
CA GLY A 551 16.53 6.63 -15.16
C GLY A 551 17.21 5.26 -15.16
N PRO A 552 16.54 4.21 -14.65
CA PRO A 552 17.17 2.92 -14.35
C PRO A 552 17.72 2.18 -15.58
N VAL A 553 17.09 2.31 -16.76
CA VAL A 553 17.59 1.62 -17.97
C VAL A 553 18.85 2.28 -18.49
N ALA A 554 18.91 3.62 -18.54
CA ALA A 554 20.12 4.34 -18.93
C ALA A 554 21.28 4.00 -17.98
N GLU A 555 21.04 4.00 -16.67
CA GLU A 555 22.02 3.61 -15.66
C GLU A 555 22.55 2.19 -15.91
N TYR A 556 21.66 1.22 -16.11
CA TYR A 556 22.03 -0.16 -16.44
C TYR A 556 22.90 -0.29 -17.69
N LEU A 557 22.58 0.47 -18.75
CA LEU A 557 23.33 0.43 -20.01
C LEU A 557 24.71 1.06 -19.88
N THR A 558 24.90 2.03 -18.97
CA THR A 558 26.20 2.67 -18.76
C THR A 558 27.18 1.90 -17.89
N ILE A 559 26.70 1.06 -16.97
CA ILE A 559 27.58 0.34 -16.02
C ILE A 559 28.11 -0.99 -16.58
N ARG A 560 27.75 -1.38 -17.80
CA ARG A 560 28.11 -2.67 -18.40
C ARG A 560 29.44 -2.64 -19.15
#